data_AF-A0A8J9YR24-F1
#
_entry.id   AF-A0A8J9YR24-F1
#
_cell.length_a   1.000
_cell.length_b   1.000
_cell.length_c   1.000
_cell.angle_alpha   90.00
_cell.angle_beta   90.00
_cell.angle_gamma   90.00
#
_symmetry.space_group_name_H-M   'P 1'
#
loop_
_entity.id
_entity.type
_entity.pdbx_description
1 polymer ?
#
loop_
_entity_poly.entity_id
_entity_poly.type
_entity_poly.pdbx_seq_one_letter_code
_entity_poly.pdbx_strand_id
1 'polypeptide(L)'
;MMRPPPPLPLTINGKELENVAVAQTPLMVVFPRRMKTFVGRKDVFRKIDACLEQNQTCLIKGLGGVGKTSLAIEYGHRRAGSYPGGVFWVRLAESQAQ
;
A
#
# COMPACT_ATOMS: atom_id res chain seq x y z
N MET A 1 15.28 -11.81 -9.72
CA MET A 1 14.06 -11.62 -8.91
C MET A 1 13.82 -12.91 -8.15
N MET A 2 14.19 -13.00 -6.86
CA MET A 2 13.93 -14.23 -6.07
C MET A 2 12.45 -14.30 -5.76
N ARG A 3 11.77 -15.36 -6.23
CA ARG A 3 10.44 -15.71 -5.74
C ARG A 3 10.62 -16.31 -4.33
N PRO A 4 9.82 -15.93 -3.33
CA PRO A 4 9.86 -16.60 -2.04
C PRO A 4 9.61 -18.11 -2.23
N PRO A 5 10.27 -18.98 -1.43
CA PRO A 5 10.01 -20.41 -1.48
C PRO A 5 8.52 -20.68 -1.23
N PRO A 6 7.91 -21.67 -1.91
CA PRO A 6 6.53 -22.02 -1.67
C PRO A 6 6.34 -22.42 -0.20
N PRO A 7 5.24 -22.01 0.46
CA PRO A 7 4.99 -22.38 1.84
C PRO A 7 4.93 -23.91 1.96
N LEU A 8 5.58 -24.44 3.00
CA LEU A 8 5.50 -25.87 3.34
C LEU A 8 4.04 -26.24 3.68
N PRO A 9 3.56 -27.43 3.28
CA PRO A 9 2.20 -27.84 3.56
C PRO A 9 1.98 -27.96 5.08
N LEU A 10 1.07 -27.16 5.62
CA LEU A 10 0.65 -27.24 7.01
C LEU A 10 -0.42 -28.33 7.12
N THR A 11 -0.15 -29.37 7.91
CA THR A 11 -1.10 -30.45 8.19
C THR A 11 -1.71 -30.22 9.57
N ILE A 12 -3.03 -30.11 9.66
CA ILE A 12 -3.76 -30.10 10.94
C ILE A 12 -4.63 -31.35 10.99
N ASN A 13 -4.44 -32.18 12.02
CA ASN A 13 -5.19 -33.44 12.22
C ASN A 13 -5.19 -34.37 10.99
N GLY A 14 -4.05 -34.50 10.31
CA GLY A 14 -3.89 -35.42 9.17
C GLY A 14 -4.59 -34.98 7.87
N LYS A 15 -5.23 -33.80 7.84
CA LYS A 15 -5.68 -33.17 6.60
C LYS A 15 -4.65 -32.13 6.16
N GLU A 16 -4.13 -32.32 4.95
CA GLU A 16 -3.39 -31.29 4.24
C GLU A 16 -4.35 -30.12 4.01
N LEU A 17 -3.99 -28.96 4.55
CA LEU A 17 -4.78 -27.74 4.36
C LEU A 17 -4.62 -27.33 2.89
N GLU A 18 -5.60 -27.67 2.06
CA GLU A 18 -5.66 -27.17 0.69
C GLU A 18 -5.61 -25.63 0.71
N ASN A 19 -4.48 -25.07 0.25
CA ASN A 19 -4.23 -23.64 0.06
C ASN A 19 -4.97 -22.70 1.03
N VAL A 20 -4.57 -22.71 2.30
CA VAL A 20 -4.84 -21.54 3.15
C VAL A 20 -3.94 -20.42 2.61
N ALA A 21 -4.46 -19.64 1.67
CA ALA A 21 -3.87 -18.37 1.31
C ALA A 21 -3.73 -17.59 2.61
N VAL A 22 -2.50 -17.52 3.13
CA VAL A 22 -2.20 -16.68 4.28
C VAL A 22 -2.60 -15.28 3.84
N ALA A 23 -3.75 -14.81 4.32
CA ALA A 23 -4.19 -13.45 4.11
C ALA A 23 -3.19 -12.57 4.88
N GLN A 24 -2.07 -12.25 4.23
CA GLN A 24 -1.04 -11.38 4.77
C GLN A 24 -1.69 -10.02 4.92
N THR A 25 -2.19 -9.74 6.13
CA THR A 25 -2.68 -8.41 6.43
C THR A 25 -1.44 -7.50 6.41
N PRO A 26 -1.39 -6.55 5.48
CA PRO A 26 -0.21 -5.73 5.30
C PRO A 26 0.02 -4.89 6.56
N LEU A 27 1.27 -4.86 7.01
CA LEU A 27 1.64 -4.06 8.16
C LEU A 27 1.54 -2.57 7.80
N MET A 28 0.64 -1.84 8.45
CA MET A 28 0.44 -0.40 8.27
C MET A 28 1.10 0.36 9.43
N VAL A 29 2.35 0.77 9.27
CA VAL A 29 3.17 1.35 10.35
C VAL A 29 3.07 2.88 10.35
N VAL A 30 2.66 3.45 11.50
CA VAL A 30 2.51 4.92 11.70
C VAL A 30 1.62 5.56 10.60
N PHE A 31 0.73 4.77 10.01
CA PHE A 31 -0.04 5.19 8.84
C PHE A 31 -1.31 5.97 9.27
N PRO A 32 -1.62 7.13 8.66
CA PRO A 32 -2.80 7.91 8.99
C PRO A 32 -4.10 7.11 8.85
N ARG A 33 -5.08 7.39 9.72
CA ARG A 33 -6.40 6.74 9.64
C ARG A 33 -7.07 7.02 8.30
N ARG A 34 -7.75 5.99 7.78
CA ARG A 34 -8.53 6.10 6.55
C ARG A 34 -9.68 7.09 6.73
N MET A 35 -9.92 7.91 5.71
CA MET A 35 -11.04 8.84 5.69
C MET A 35 -12.34 8.12 5.32
N LYS A 36 -13.38 8.28 6.14
CA LYS A 36 -14.71 7.67 5.90
C LYS A 36 -15.44 8.28 4.69
N THR A 37 -15.12 9.51 4.32
CA THR A 37 -15.83 10.30 3.30
C THR A 37 -15.08 10.42 1.97
N PHE A 38 -14.00 9.64 1.78
CA PHE A 38 -13.23 9.70 0.52
C PHE A 38 -14.01 9.04 -0.63
N VAL A 39 -14.22 9.78 -1.73
CA VAL A 39 -14.98 9.31 -2.90
C VAL A 39 -14.24 9.55 -4.21
N GLY A 40 -14.54 8.74 -5.23
CA GLY A 40 -14.05 8.94 -6.61
C GLY A 40 -12.56 8.64 -6.83
N ARG A 41 -11.97 9.27 -7.86
CA ARG A 41 -10.54 9.24 -8.24
C ARG A 41 -9.96 7.88 -8.67
N LYS A 42 -10.81 6.95 -9.13
CA LYS A 42 -10.37 5.63 -9.63
C LYS A 42 -9.37 5.73 -10.79
N ASP A 43 -9.51 6.75 -11.64
CA ASP A 43 -8.61 7.06 -12.74
C ASP A 43 -7.22 7.49 -12.23
N VAL A 44 -7.16 8.31 -11.18
CA VAL A 44 -5.90 8.75 -10.58
C VAL A 44 -5.19 7.58 -9.90
N PHE A 45 -5.91 6.68 -9.23
CA PHE A 45 -5.31 5.47 -8.67
C PHE A 45 -4.67 4.60 -9.74
N ARG A 46 -5.33 4.39 -10.88
CA ARG A 46 -4.74 3.66 -12.02
C ARG A 46 -3.45 4.32 -12.54
N LYS A 47 -3.37 5.66 -12.52
CA LYS A 47 -2.15 6.38 -12.90
C LYS A 47 -1.03 6.18 -11.88
N ILE A 48 -1.34 6.12 -10.58
CA ILE A 48 -0.35 5.83 -9.54
C ILE A 48 0.12 4.38 -9.66
N ASP A 49 -0.80 3.42 -9.84
CA ASP A 49 -0.48 2.00 -10.07
C ASP A 49 0.50 1.86 -11.25
N ALA A 50 0.15 2.41 -12.42
CA ALA A 50 1.02 2.37 -13.60
C ALA A 50 2.37 3.08 -13.38
N CYS A 51 2.39 4.20 -12.66
CA CYS A 51 3.63 4.91 -12.35
C CYS A 51 4.55 4.09 -11.44
N LEU A 52 4.01 3.41 -10.42
CA LEU A 52 4.77 2.57 -9.49
C LEU A 52 5.13 1.18 -10.06
N GLU A 53 4.40 0.72 -11.07
CA GLU A 53 4.79 -0.47 -11.83
C GLU A 53 5.98 -0.19 -12.75
N GLN A 54 5.99 1.00 -13.38
CA GLN A 54 7.06 1.41 -14.29
C GLN A 54 8.28 2.00 -13.56
N ASN A 55 8.06 2.59 -12.38
CA ASN A 55 9.07 3.30 -11.60
C ASN A 55 8.98 2.91 -10.12
N GLN A 56 10.05 3.08 -9.35
CA GLN A 56 9.97 2.84 -7.90
C GLN A 56 9.29 3.98 -7.12
N THR A 57 9.07 5.14 -7.76
CA THR A 57 8.59 6.37 -7.11
C THR A 57 7.53 7.07 -7.97
N CYS A 58 6.48 7.58 -7.34
CA CYS A 58 5.42 8.37 -7.98
C CYS A 58 5.24 9.72 -7.25
N LEU A 59 5.26 10.83 -8.00
CA LEU A 59 5.03 12.18 -7.46
C LEU A 59 3.58 12.62 -7.66
N ILE A 60 2.87 12.94 -6.58
CA ILE A 60 1.53 13.55 -6.62
C ILE A 60 1.69 15.07 -6.51
N LYS A 61 1.53 15.79 -7.63
CA LYS A 61 1.58 17.27 -7.69
C LYS A 61 0.19 17.86 -7.96
N GLY A 62 -0.03 19.08 -7.48
CA GLY A 62 -1.28 19.82 -7.68
C GLY A 62 -1.41 21.00 -6.72
N LEU A 63 -2.42 21.84 -6.94
CA LEU A 63 -2.70 23.05 -6.15
C LEU A 63 -2.84 22.77 -4.63
N GLY A 64 -2.70 23.81 -3.82
CA GLY A 64 -3.00 23.77 -2.40
C GLY A 64 -4.44 23.30 -2.17
N GLY A 65 -4.68 22.51 -1.12
CA GLY A 65 -6.03 22.05 -0.75
C GLY A 65 -6.69 21.02 -1.68
N VAL A 66 -6.12 20.65 -2.84
CA VAL A 66 -6.74 19.71 -3.81
C VAL A 66 -6.89 18.26 -3.30
N GLY A 67 -6.38 17.96 -2.10
CA GLY A 67 -6.54 16.64 -1.47
C GLY A 67 -5.43 15.62 -1.80
N LYS A 68 -4.21 16.06 -2.15
CA LYS A 68 -3.07 15.16 -2.45
C LYS A 68 -2.74 14.20 -1.30
N THR A 69 -2.66 14.73 -0.09
CA THR A 69 -2.41 13.95 1.12
C THR A 69 -3.53 12.95 1.36
N SER A 70 -4.78 13.39 1.18
CA SER A 70 -5.94 12.51 1.30
C SER A 70 -5.92 11.38 0.27
N LEU A 71 -5.54 11.68 -0.97
CA LEU A 71 -5.37 10.71 -2.04
C LEU A 71 -4.29 9.68 -1.71
N ALA A 72 -3.13 10.11 -1.21
CA ALA A 72 -2.02 9.22 -0.83
C ALA A 72 -2.40 8.28 0.33
N ILE A 73 -3.08 8.81 1.36
CA ILE A 73 -3.59 8.01 2.49
C ILE A 73 -4.56 6.95 1.98
N GLU A 74 -5.54 7.34 1.18
CA GLU A 74 -6.54 6.41 0.66
C GLU A 74 -5.90 5.36 -0.27
N TYR A 75 -4.93 5.76 -1.09
CA TYR A 75 -4.18 4.83 -1.95
C TYR A 75 -3.49 3.75 -1.12
N GLY A 76 -2.76 4.14 -0.06
CA GLY A 76 -2.10 3.22 0.85
C GLY A 76 -3.08 2.22 1.46
N HIS A 77 -4.20 2.68 2.02
CA HIS A 77 -5.24 1.78 2.56
C HIS A 77 -5.80 0.81 1.53
N ARG A 78 -6.02 1.26 0.28
CA ARG A 78 -6.62 0.43 -0.78
C ARG A 78 -5.65 -0.55 -1.43
N ARG A 79 -4.35 -0.26 -1.43
CA ARG A 79 -3.31 -1.08 -2.07
C ARG A 79 -2.40 -1.79 -1.07
N ALA A 80 -2.63 -1.63 0.23
CA ALA A 80 -1.77 -2.21 1.26
C ALA A 80 -1.51 -3.70 1.01
N GLY A 81 -2.54 -4.47 0.60
CA GLY A 81 -2.41 -5.92 0.33
C GLY A 81 -1.48 -6.27 -0.83
N SER A 82 -1.16 -5.32 -1.70
CA SER A 82 -0.18 -5.49 -2.79
C SER A 82 1.27 -5.33 -2.31
N TYR A 83 1.50 -4.89 -1.08
CA TYR A 83 2.82 -4.64 -0.50
C TYR A 83 3.07 -5.54 0.71
N PRO A 84 3.57 -6.77 0.50
CA PRO A 84 3.79 -7.73 1.60
C PRO A 84 4.86 -7.26 2.60
N GLY A 85 5.75 -6.35 2.19
CA GLY A 85 6.72 -5.71 3.09
C GLY A 85 6.11 -4.64 4.02
N GLY A 86 4.81 -4.37 3.89
CA GLY A 86 4.12 -3.32 4.65
C GLY A 86 4.14 -1.96 3.96
N VAL A 87 3.42 -1.02 4.58
CA VAL A 87 3.28 0.36 4.11
C VAL A 87 3.63 1.30 5.26
N PHE A 88 4.49 2.27 4.97
CA PHE A 88 5.02 3.22 5.94
C PHE A 88 4.63 4.64 5.55
N TRP A 89 4.14 5.42 6.52
CA TRP A 89 3.90 6.85 6.31
C TRP A 89 5.01 7.67 6.95
N VAL A 90 5.82 8.31 6.11
CA VAL A 90 6.93 9.17 6.56
C VAL A 90 6.53 10.62 6.37
N ARG A 91 6.48 11.37 7.48
CA ARG A 91 6.39 12.83 7.40
C ARG A 91 7.80 13.38 7.23
N LEU A 92 8.06 13.96 6.07
CA LEU A 92 9.27 14.75 5.85
C LEU A 92 9.10 16.06 6.61
N ALA A 93 10.04 16.34 7.53
CA ALA A 93 10.11 17.64 8.16
C ALA A 93 10.43 18.70 7.10
N GLU A 94 10.01 19.95 7.34
CA GLU A 94 10.52 21.06 6.55
C GLU A 94 12.04 21.09 6.69
N SER A 95 12.74 21.07 5.56
CA SER A 95 14.16 21.40 5.58
C SER A 95 14.27 22.86 6.02
N GLN A 96 14.98 23.10 7.12
CA GLN A 96 15.50 24.43 7.41
C GLN A 96 16.44 24.76 6.24
N ALA A 97 15.97 25.56 5.28
CA ALA A 97 16.85 26.16 4.30
C ALA A 97 17.73 27.13 5.09
N GLN A 98 19.00 26.80 5.20
CA GLN A 98 20.03 27.60 5.85
C GLN A 98 20.60 28.59 4.86
#